data_AF-A0A0C5VFA4-F1
#
_entry.id   AF-A0A0C5VFA4-F1
#
_cell.length_a   1.000
_cell.length_b   1.000
_cell.length_c   1.000
_cell.angle_alpha   90.00
_cell.angle_beta   90.00
_cell.angle_gamma   90.00
#
_symmetry.space_group_name_H-M   'P 1'
#
loop_
_entity.id
_entity.type
_entity.pdbx_description
1 polymer ?
#
loop_
_entity_poly.entity_id
_entity_poly.type
_entity_poly.pdbx_seq_one_letter_code
_entity_poly.pdbx_strand_id
1 'polypeptide(L)'
;MKRLFLGLAITLLLHGCDNSSDDGDVVVIPPPDDNPTKPALDYSNTGDKYLPGVRAVVAQIHDFLDTLPDCNDNPAGMENADLCDTGEYSIQEVLFPDAQKVGEVRWWSSQKMVNDVTISRQANSGAELSNPKVLLIDSGVASAALRYPQRMLAMYDWVFETEDNTLRVGYQHTTATVQTSKARYQIRAEILGKTDAFVPSTELTRELDRTRFAKLPTDYNGDTHGSLTLNLLADYIPAAEFVTLDSFGKIVFPDQVLCSLSDTVVDSYVDYTISVLTDIIERHHIDYVNLSAGLIKQDFKDKLLGVCRLQSYESKDVLRLQQAYTRILVGIANQTVLVQAGPNGAAYRMTTSEDGQDPASEYYADCMDIDNRFRTGYLIQSYLNDGSLPVLPSEGVSYSNGYDDLVKPSQLEIKGCVDGYFNTGWRENYADLPSFGHYPILYGEDGTNAGPMSSMKTSFISGVGIAYIEYIARTRDISRSDALKSLKERKVDADTPWLMDPMRHAELPVCVDFPDACENWDSFSL
;
A
#
# COMPACT_ATOMS: atom_id res chain seq x y z
N MET A 1 -24.45 67.68 -3.66
CA MET A 1 -24.25 69.16 -3.67
C MET A 1 -23.92 69.57 -2.24
N LYS A 2 -22.85 70.35 -2.02
CA LYS A 2 -22.18 70.59 -0.72
C LYS A 2 -21.53 69.31 -0.12
N ARG A 3 -20.26 69.26 0.31
CA ARG A 3 -19.41 70.19 1.11
C ARG A 3 -19.89 70.20 2.58
N LEU A 4 -19.04 70.23 3.61
CA LEU A 4 -17.67 70.77 3.68
C LEU A 4 -16.96 70.38 5.01
N PHE A 5 -15.61 70.31 5.03
CA PHE A 5 -14.72 70.80 6.12
C PHE A 5 -14.67 70.08 7.50
N LEU A 6 -13.60 70.17 8.30
CA LEU A 6 -12.22 70.70 8.14
C LEU A 6 -11.36 70.12 9.30
N GLY A 7 -10.02 70.25 9.22
CA GLY A 7 -9.27 70.69 10.41
C GLY A 7 -8.26 69.70 10.98
N LEU A 8 -7.15 69.52 10.28
CA LEU A 8 -5.91 68.98 10.86
C LEU A 8 -5.31 70.01 11.84
N ALA A 9 -5.02 69.62 13.08
CA ALA A 9 -4.17 70.40 14.01
C ALA A 9 -3.49 69.48 15.04
N ILE A 10 -2.26 69.10 14.70
CA ILE A 10 -1.23 68.42 15.51
C ILE A 10 -0.89 69.37 16.71
N THR A 11 -0.57 68.94 17.95
CA THR A 11 0.71 68.32 18.37
C THR A 11 0.71 67.89 19.86
N LEU A 12 1.39 66.78 20.18
CA LEU A 12 2.18 66.46 21.40
C LEU A 12 1.58 66.66 22.83
N LEU A 13 1.50 65.56 23.60
CA LEU A 13 2.59 65.16 24.51
C LEU A 13 2.50 63.69 24.97
N LEU A 14 3.65 63.11 25.32
CA LEU A 14 3.88 61.69 25.62
C LEU A 14 3.49 61.30 27.06
N HIS A 15 2.99 60.08 27.27
CA HIS A 15 3.62 59.00 28.07
C HIS A 15 2.62 57.85 28.37
N GLY A 16 3.13 56.61 28.40
CA GLY A 16 2.39 55.44 28.92
C GLY A 16 2.21 54.33 27.89
N CYS A 17 3.21 53.45 27.78
CA CYS A 17 2.98 52.14 27.17
C CYS A 17 2.16 51.28 28.14
N ASP A 18 1.15 50.57 27.64
CA ASP A 18 0.92 49.21 28.09
C ASP A 18 0.36 48.37 26.94
N ASN A 19 0.93 47.19 26.74
CA ASN A 19 0.54 46.26 25.67
C ASN A 19 -0.33 45.17 26.29
N SER A 20 -1.63 45.21 26.02
CA SER A 20 -2.51 44.04 26.15
C SER A 20 -3.15 43.78 24.80
N SER A 21 -2.54 42.91 24.01
CA SER A 21 -3.20 42.26 22.88
C SER A 21 -4.30 41.37 23.45
N ASP A 22 -5.55 41.77 23.22
CA ASP A 22 -6.73 40.98 23.52
C ASP A 22 -6.82 39.89 22.43
N ASP A 23 -6.01 38.84 22.58
CA ASP A 23 -6.06 37.65 21.73
C ASP A 23 -7.39 36.94 22.01
N GLY A 24 -8.40 37.31 21.22
CA GLY A 24 -9.68 36.62 21.23
C GLY A 24 -9.48 35.19 20.76
N ASP A 25 -9.57 34.23 21.70
CA ASP A 25 -9.52 32.80 21.44
C ASP A 25 -10.42 32.43 20.26
N VAL A 26 -9.79 32.19 19.10
CA VAL A 26 -10.47 31.56 17.98
C VAL A 26 -10.71 30.12 18.40
N VAL A 27 -11.92 29.85 18.89
CA VAL A 27 -12.39 28.49 19.16
C VAL A 27 -12.47 27.77 17.82
N VAL A 28 -11.37 27.14 17.42
CA VAL A 28 -11.33 26.18 16.33
C VAL A 28 -12.14 24.99 16.79
N ILE A 29 -13.42 24.99 16.43
CA ILE A 29 -14.27 23.81 16.57
C ILE A 29 -13.64 22.76 15.65
N PRO A 30 -13.13 21.63 16.17
CA PRO A 30 -12.64 20.57 15.31
C PRO A 30 -13.80 20.11 14.39
N PRO A 31 -13.52 19.68 13.15
CA PRO A 31 -14.56 19.08 12.33
C PRO A 31 -15.24 17.95 13.12
N PRO A 32 -16.56 17.73 12.93
CA PRO A 32 -17.23 16.60 13.58
C PRO A 32 -16.46 15.32 13.27
N ASP A 33 -16.36 14.47 14.28
CA ASP A 33 -15.66 13.20 14.20
C ASP A 33 -16.50 12.23 13.36
N ASP A 34 -16.45 12.41 12.04
CA ASP A 34 -17.24 11.69 11.03
C ASP A 34 -16.83 10.20 10.93
N ASN A 35 -15.81 9.77 11.66
CA ASN A 35 -15.36 8.38 11.74
C ASN A 35 -16.11 7.65 12.88
N PRO A 36 -17.13 6.82 12.60
CA PRO A 36 -17.68 5.93 13.61
C PRO A 36 -16.55 5.01 14.10
N THR A 37 -16.30 5.03 15.40
CA THR A 37 -15.32 4.16 16.04
C THR A 37 -15.78 2.72 15.89
N LYS A 38 -15.21 2.01 14.91
CA LYS A 38 -15.45 0.57 14.75
C LYS A 38 -14.95 -0.14 16.01
N PRO A 39 -15.63 -1.20 16.48
CA PRO A 39 -15.10 -2.03 17.55
C PRO A 39 -13.76 -2.62 17.10
N ALA A 40 -12.82 -2.78 18.04
CA ALA A 40 -11.56 -3.46 17.76
C ALA A 40 -11.84 -4.86 17.19
N LEU A 41 -11.12 -5.21 16.11
CA LEU A 41 -11.20 -6.52 15.46
C LEU A 41 -10.82 -7.64 16.45
N ASP A 42 -11.81 -8.34 16.99
CA ASP A 42 -11.65 -9.53 17.83
C ASP A 42 -12.11 -10.75 17.04
N TYR A 43 -11.17 -11.62 16.70
CA TYR A 43 -11.42 -12.78 15.82
C TYR A 43 -11.85 -14.00 16.63
N SER A 44 -12.94 -14.66 16.22
CA SER A 44 -13.55 -15.79 16.94
C SER A 44 -12.67 -17.05 17.00
N ASN A 45 -11.70 -17.17 16.09
CA ASN A 45 -10.83 -18.31 15.87
C ASN A 45 -9.36 -18.08 16.27
N THR A 46 -9.10 -17.41 17.39
CA THR A 46 -7.74 -17.28 17.95
C THR A 46 -7.23 -18.58 18.61
N GLY A 47 -5.90 -18.76 18.63
CA GLY A 47 -5.22 -19.95 19.19
C GLY A 47 -5.67 -21.25 18.51
N ASP A 48 -5.79 -22.34 19.29
CA ASP A 48 -6.21 -23.70 18.85
C ASP A 48 -7.52 -23.77 18.03
N LYS A 49 -8.30 -22.67 18.00
CA LYS A 49 -9.53 -22.56 17.20
C LYS A 49 -9.28 -22.14 15.76
N TYR A 50 -8.07 -21.71 15.40
CA TYR A 50 -7.74 -21.11 14.11
C TYR A 50 -8.14 -21.98 12.92
N LEU A 51 -7.50 -23.15 12.80
CA LEU A 51 -7.79 -24.10 11.71
C LEU A 51 -9.24 -24.60 11.72
N PRO A 52 -9.87 -24.94 12.86
CA PRO A 52 -11.32 -25.18 12.92
C PRO A 52 -12.18 -24.02 12.38
N GLY A 53 -11.84 -22.77 12.69
CA GLY A 53 -12.55 -21.58 12.22
C GLY A 53 -12.44 -21.37 10.71
N VAL A 54 -11.23 -21.47 10.16
CA VAL A 54 -11.00 -21.44 8.70
C VAL A 54 -11.83 -22.51 8.01
N ARG A 55 -11.79 -23.76 8.50
CA ARG A 55 -12.56 -24.88 7.95
C ARG A 55 -14.06 -24.67 8.03
N ALA A 56 -14.57 -24.02 9.07
CA ALA A 56 -15.99 -23.69 9.20
C ALA A 56 -16.46 -22.65 8.18
N VAL A 57 -15.62 -21.69 7.81
CA VAL A 57 -15.92 -20.71 6.73
C VAL A 57 -15.79 -21.37 5.36
N VAL A 58 -14.77 -22.20 5.14
CA VAL A 58 -14.60 -23.01 3.92
C VAL A 58 -15.78 -23.93 3.68
N ALA A 59 -16.31 -24.57 4.73
CA ALA A 59 -17.52 -25.40 4.65
C ALA A 59 -18.75 -24.57 4.20
N GLN A 60 -18.94 -23.36 4.72
CA GLN A 60 -20.03 -22.47 4.28
C GLN A 60 -19.92 -22.09 2.80
N ILE A 61 -18.69 -21.82 2.32
CA ILE A 61 -18.44 -21.55 0.89
C ILE A 61 -18.76 -22.81 0.06
N HIS A 62 -18.33 -23.98 0.51
CA HIS A 62 -18.58 -25.26 -0.16
C HIS A 62 -20.07 -25.62 -0.23
N ASP A 63 -20.80 -25.46 0.88
CA ASP A 63 -22.25 -25.67 0.95
C ASP A 63 -22.98 -24.70 0.01
N PHE A 64 -22.58 -23.42 -0.02
CA PHE A 64 -23.12 -22.43 -0.95
C PHE A 64 -22.89 -22.83 -2.42
N LEU A 65 -21.66 -23.20 -2.79
CA LEU A 65 -21.30 -23.64 -4.15
C LEU A 65 -22.00 -24.94 -4.59
N ASP A 66 -22.45 -25.78 -3.65
CA ASP A 66 -23.24 -26.97 -3.95
C ASP A 66 -24.72 -26.65 -4.26
N THR A 67 -25.22 -25.46 -3.90
CA THR A 67 -26.54 -24.99 -4.32
C THR A 67 -26.59 -24.43 -5.74
N LEU A 68 -25.42 -24.22 -6.37
CA LEU A 68 -25.31 -23.55 -7.67
C LEU A 68 -25.34 -24.55 -8.83
N PRO A 69 -26.00 -24.20 -9.96
CA PRO A 69 -25.81 -24.91 -11.22
C PRO A 69 -24.38 -24.67 -11.75
N ASP A 70 -23.96 -25.44 -12.76
CA ASP A 70 -22.74 -25.10 -13.49
C ASP A 70 -23.02 -23.88 -14.38
N CYS A 71 -22.41 -22.74 -14.07
CA CYS A 71 -22.65 -21.50 -14.79
C CYS A 71 -22.05 -21.51 -16.21
N ASN A 72 -21.17 -22.49 -16.51
CA ASN A 72 -20.60 -22.65 -17.84
C ASN A 72 -21.58 -23.33 -18.83
N ASP A 73 -22.55 -24.10 -18.33
CA ASP A 73 -23.45 -24.95 -19.13
C ASP A 73 -24.78 -24.27 -19.53
N ASN A 74 -24.82 -22.92 -19.55
CA ASN A 74 -25.99 -22.09 -19.87
C ASN A 74 -27.20 -22.39 -18.95
N PRO A 75 -27.17 -21.96 -17.67
CA PRO A 75 -28.07 -22.41 -16.61
C PRO A 75 -29.52 -21.87 -16.69
N ALA A 76 -29.94 -21.31 -17.84
CA ALA A 76 -31.21 -20.62 -17.99
C ALA A 76 -32.43 -21.50 -17.62
N GLY A 77 -33.13 -21.12 -16.53
CA GLY A 77 -34.29 -21.86 -16.01
C GLY A 77 -33.97 -22.94 -14.97
N MET A 78 -32.70 -23.08 -14.55
CA MET A 78 -32.33 -23.87 -13.37
C MET A 78 -32.58 -23.09 -12.07
N GLU A 79 -32.68 -23.81 -10.95
CA GLU A 79 -32.66 -23.21 -9.62
C GLU A 79 -31.34 -22.47 -9.39
N ASN A 80 -31.38 -21.31 -8.72
CA ASN A 80 -30.22 -20.43 -8.45
C ASN A 80 -29.44 -19.95 -9.69
N ALA A 81 -30.00 -20.04 -10.90
CA ALA A 81 -29.35 -19.58 -12.12
C ALA A 81 -29.02 -18.07 -12.11
N ASP A 82 -29.77 -17.25 -11.36
CA ASP A 82 -29.51 -15.82 -11.19
C ASP A 82 -28.23 -15.54 -10.37
N LEU A 83 -27.70 -16.53 -9.64
CA LEU A 83 -26.41 -16.41 -8.94
C LEU A 83 -25.22 -16.52 -9.92
N CYS A 84 -25.44 -17.07 -11.11
CA CYS A 84 -24.45 -17.09 -12.19
C CYS A 84 -24.34 -15.77 -12.96
N ASP A 85 -25.34 -14.88 -12.85
CA ASP A 85 -25.36 -13.62 -13.60
C ASP A 85 -24.22 -12.70 -13.18
N THR A 86 -23.49 -12.18 -14.17
CA THR A 86 -22.46 -11.16 -13.97
C THR A 86 -23.12 -9.78 -13.84
N GLY A 87 -22.89 -9.13 -12.70
CA GLY A 87 -23.37 -7.79 -12.39
C GLY A 87 -22.23 -6.82 -12.15
N GLU A 88 -22.58 -5.54 -12.00
CA GLU A 88 -21.69 -4.47 -11.57
C GLU A 88 -22.10 -4.03 -10.16
N TYR A 89 -21.18 -4.09 -9.21
CA TYR A 89 -21.44 -3.84 -7.79
C TYR A 89 -20.65 -2.64 -7.28
N SER A 90 -21.33 -1.67 -6.65
CA SER A 90 -20.71 -0.49 -6.05
C SER A 90 -19.97 -0.83 -4.77
N ILE A 91 -18.66 -0.54 -4.71
CA ILE A 91 -17.86 -0.79 -3.50
C ILE A 91 -18.31 0.11 -2.34
N GLN A 92 -18.64 1.36 -2.64
CA GLN A 92 -19.08 2.35 -1.66
C GLN A 92 -20.37 1.91 -0.94
N GLU A 93 -21.29 1.23 -1.63
CA GLU A 93 -22.54 0.69 -1.04
C GLU A 93 -22.28 -0.48 -0.07
N VAL A 94 -21.25 -1.30 -0.32
CA VAL A 94 -20.90 -2.45 0.53
C VAL A 94 -20.14 -2.02 1.78
N LEU A 95 -19.15 -1.16 1.60
CA LEU A 95 -18.25 -0.75 2.69
C LEU A 95 -18.90 0.30 3.60
N PHE A 96 -19.72 1.18 3.02
CA PHE A 96 -20.24 2.38 3.69
C PHE A 96 -21.74 2.61 3.35
N PRO A 97 -22.64 1.65 3.63
CA PRO A 97 -24.05 1.73 3.23
C PRO A 97 -24.80 2.97 3.78
N ASP A 98 -24.36 3.52 4.92
CA ASP A 98 -24.93 4.71 5.54
C ASP A 98 -24.28 6.04 5.09
N ALA A 99 -23.23 6.00 4.25
CA ALA A 99 -22.51 7.20 3.82
C ALA A 99 -23.29 8.00 2.77
N GLN A 100 -24.05 9.00 3.23
CA GLN A 100 -24.94 9.84 2.41
C GLN A 100 -24.25 10.73 1.33
N LYS A 101 -22.93 10.60 1.11
CA LYS A 101 -22.16 11.50 0.24
C LYS A 101 -21.17 10.78 -0.68
N VAL A 102 -21.70 10.15 -1.73
CA VAL A 102 -20.89 9.74 -2.88
C VAL A 102 -20.60 10.98 -3.74
N GLY A 103 -19.34 11.20 -4.11
CA GLY A 103 -18.95 12.28 -5.05
C GLY A 103 -18.81 13.70 -4.48
N GLU A 104 -18.81 13.91 -3.15
CA GLU A 104 -18.36 15.21 -2.60
C GLU A 104 -16.82 15.28 -2.67
N VAL A 105 -16.31 16.11 -3.59
CA VAL A 105 -14.86 16.32 -3.76
C VAL A 105 -14.33 17.28 -2.69
N ARG A 106 -13.29 16.85 -1.96
CA ARG A 106 -12.50 17.73 -1.10
C ARG A 106 -11.33 18.32 -1.88
N TRP A 107 -11.43 19.62 -2.16
CA TRP A 107 -10.42 20.38 -2.89
C TRP A 107 -9.47 21.14 -1.98
N TRP A 108 -8.19 21.18 -2.34
CA TRP A 108 -7.25 22.17 -1.84
C TRP A 108 -7.04 23.30 -2.86
N SER A 109 -6.84 24.52 -2.36
CA SER A 109 -6.57 25.72 -3.18
C SER A 109 -5.51 26.61 -2.52
N SER A 110 -4.75 27.33 -3.34
CA SER A 110 -3.54 28.07 -2.94
C SER A 110 -3.77 29.18 -1.90
N GLN A 111 -5.02 29.60 -1.68
CA GLN A 111 -5.35 30.58 -0.65
C GLN A 111 -5.26 30.03 0.79
N LYS A 112 -5.08 28.72 0.97
CA LYS A 112 -4.87 28.08 2.29
C LYS A 112 -3.44 27.57 2.49
N MET A 113 -2.45 28.20 1.84
CA MET A 113 -1.04 27.77 1.92
C MET A 113 -0.37 28.08 3.26
N VAL A 114 0.00 27.00 3.95
CA VAL A 114 1.28 26.79 4.69
C VAL A 114 1.55 27.60 5.96
N ASN A 115 0.87 28.72 6.26
CA ASN A 115 1.18 29.50 7.47
C ASN A 115 0.72 28.88 8.80
N ASP A 116 -0.24 27.94 8.81
CA ASP A 116 -0.82 27.35 10.03
C ASP A 116 -0.54 25.85 10.24
N VAL A 117 0.28 25.20 9.40
CA VAL A 117 0.75 23.83 9.66
C VAL A 117 1.87 23.87 10.70
N THR A 118 1.54 24.32 11.91
CA THR A 118 2.36 24.09 13.09
C THR A 118 2.28 22.60 13.39
N ILE A 119 3.30 21.85 12.96
CA ILE A 119 3.39 20.39 13.16
C ILE A 119 3.39 20.10 14.66
N SER A 120 2.20 19.84 15.21
CA SER A 120 2.03 19.41 16.58
C SER A 120 2.48 17.95 16.68
N ARG A 121 3.80 17.75 16.84
CA ARG A 121 4.37 16.51 17.36
C ARG A 121 3.94 16.33 18.82
N GLN A 122 2.67 15.99 19.05
CA GLN A 122 2.33 15.08 20.13
C GLN A 122 2.87 13.71 19.72
N ALA A 123 4.14 13.49 20.03
CA ALA A 123 4.66 12.14 20.13
C ALA A 123 3.79 11.41 21.16
N ASN A 124 3.06 10.37 20.73
CA ASN A 124 2.26 9.51 21.59
C ASN A 124 3.18 8.67 22.48
N SER A 125 3.80 9.32 23.47
CA SER A 125 4.61 8.68 24.50
C SER A 125 3.69 7.97 25.50
N GLY A 126 3.27 6.75 25.16
CA GLY A 126 2.49 5.86 26.03
C GLY A 126 1.03 5.63 25.65
N ALA A 127 0.66 5.74 24.37
CA ALA A 127 -0.59 5.13 23.90
C ALA A 127 -0.40 3.61 23.76
N GLU A 128 -1.39 2.81 24.19
CA GLU A 128 -1.48 1.41 23.78
C GLU A 128 -1.42 1.36 22.24
N LEU A 129 -0.63 0.44 21.68
CA LEU A 129 -0.51 0.26 20.22
C LEU A 129 -1.87 -0.17 19.66
N SER A 130 -2.65 0.79 19.20
CA SER A 130 -3.90 0.56 18.48
C SER A 130 -3.65 -0.22 17.19
N ASN A 131 -4.72 -0.83 16.67
CA ASN A 131 -4.75 -1.45 15.35
C ASN A 131 -4.00 -0.58 14.32
N PRO A 132 -3.02 -1.14 13.58
CA PRO A 132 -2.21 -0.36 12.65
C PRO A 132 -3.03 0.10 11.46
N LYS A 133 -3.01 1.41 11.19
CA LYS A 133 -3.79 2.01 10.10
C LYS A 133 -2.92 2.28 8.89
N VAL A 134 -3.25 1.65 7.76
CA VAL A 134 -2.46 1.70 6.53
C VAL A 134 -3.20 2.48 5.44
N LEU A 135 -2.57 3.54 4.92
CA LEU A 135 -2.97 4.19 3.67
C LEU A 135 -2.31 3.46 2.50
N LEU A 136 -3.11 2.72 1.73
CA LEU A 136 -2.68 2.05 0.51
C LEU A 136 -2.90 2.97 -0.70
N ILE A 137 -1.80 3.36 -1.35
CA ILE A 137 -1.84 4.11 -2.62
C ILE A 137 -1.46 3.15 -3.75
N ASP A 138 -2.48 2.51 -4.33
CA ASP A 138 -2.37 1.43 -5.32
C ASP A 138 -3.64 1.37 -6.18
N SER A 139 -3.61 0.62 -7.29
CA SER A 139 -4.73 0.52 -8.25
C SER A 139 -5.53 -0.76 -8.12
N GLY A 140 -6.85 -0.64 -8.22
CA GLY A 140 -7.76 -1.77 -8.44
C GLY A 140 -8.12 -2.52 -7.16
N VAL A 141 -7.91 -1.90 -6.00
CA VAL A 141 -8.12 -2.48 -4.66
C VAL A 141 -9.59 -2.90 -4.40
N ALA A 142 -10.51 -2.33 -5.18
CA ALA A 142 -11.96 -2.50 -5.13
C ALA A 142 -12.45 -3.92 -4.80
N SER A 143 -11.93 -4.94 -5.49
CA SER A 143 -12.46 -6.31 -5.40
C SER A 143 -11.97 -7.05 -4.15
N ALA A 144 -10.71 -6.89 -3.74
CA ALA A 144 -10.26 -7.41 -2.44
C ALA A 144 -10.91 -6.66 -1.26
N ALA A 145 -11.25 -5.38 -1.41
CA ALA A 145 -11.91 -4.61 -0.35
C ALA A 145 -13.26 -5.21 0.08
N LEU A 146 -13.99 -5.85 -0.84
CA LEU A 146 -15.23 -6.59 -0.55
C LEU A 146 -15.07 -7.69 0.50
N ARG A 147 -13.87 -8.27 0.62
CA ARG A 147 -13.57 -9.32 1.62
C ARG A 147 -13.31 -8.76 3.02
N TYR A 148 -13.02 -7.46 3.15
CA TYR A 148 -12.59 -6.85 4.41
C TYR A 148 -13.43 -5.62 4.83
N PRO A 149 -14.77 -5.59 4.70
CA PRO A 149 -15.59 -4.39 4.94
C PRO A 149 -15.47 -3.86 6.37
N GLN A 150 -15.23 -4.74 7.33
CA GLN A 150 -14.97 -4.37 8.72
C GLN A 150 -13.64 -3.59 8.87
N ARG A 151 -12.64 -3.87 8.03
CA ARG A 151 -11.28 -3.31 8.10
C ARG A 151 -11.09 -2.06 7.23
N MET A 152 -11.95 -1.82 6.23
CA MET A 152 -11.90 -0.61 5.40
C MET A 152 -12.44 0.60 6.16
N LEU A 153 -11.62 1.60 6.45
CA LEU A 153 -12.01 2.88 7.06
C LEU A 153 -12.54 3.88 6.02
N ALA A 154 -11.88 3.95 4.87
CA ALA A 154 -12.30 4.75 3.73
C ALA A 154 -11.69 4.23 2.43
N MET A 155 -12.36 4.47 1.31
CA MET A 155 -11.77 4.34 -0.02
C MET A 155 -11.99 5.63 -0.79
N TYR A 156 -10.91 6.17 -1.35
CA TYR A 156 -10.88 7.43 -2.07
C TYR A 156 -10.32 7.29 -3.48
N ASP A 157 -10.76 8.16 -4.39
CA ASP A 157 -10.16 8.35 -5.72
C ASP A 157 -9.46 9.72 -5.76
N TRP A 158 -8.35 9.84 -6.51
CA TRP A 158 -7.77 11.15 -6.81
C TRP A 158 -8.71 11.97 -7.71
N VAL A 159 -8.77 13.28 -7.47
CA VAL A 159 -9.47 14.22 -8.36
C VAL A 159 -8.51 15.33 -8.78
N PHE A 160 -8.44 15.57 -10.09
CA PHE A 160 -7.64 16.62 -10.71
C PHE A 160 -8.56 17.53 -11.52
N GLU A 161 -8.52 18.83 -11.25
CA GLU A 161 -9.29 19.85 -12.00
C GLU A 161 -8.37 21.01 -12.39
N THR A 162 -8.56 21.55 -13.59
CA THR A 162 -7.84 22.75 -14.06
C THR A 162 -8.81 23.92 -14.11
N GLU A 163 -8.63 24.87 -13.21
CA GLU A 163 -9.44 26.10 -13.13
C GLU A 163 -8.52 27.31 -13.31
N ASP A 164 -8.81 28.20 -14.26
CA ASP A 164 -7.98 29.38 -14.59
C ASP A 164 -6.48 29.08 -14.79
N ASN A 165 -6.16 27.97 -15.47
CA ASN A 165 -4.82 27.39 -15.64
C ASN A 165 -4.12 26.93 -14.35
N THR A 166 -4.76 27.04 -13.19
CA THR A 166 -4.29 26.49 -11.92
C THR A 166 -4.78 25.05 -11.80
N LEU A 167 -3.85 24.10 -11.69
CA LEU A 167 -4.19 22.73 -11.33
C LEU A 167 -4.62 22.70 -9.85
N ARG A 168 -5.75 22.09 -9.57
CA ARG A 168 -6.26 21.76 -8.24
C ARG A 168 -6.14 20.24 -8.06
N VAL A 169 -5.59 19.82 -6.92
CA VAL A 169 -5.56 18.41 -6.52
C VAL A 169 -6.52 18.25 -5.35
N GLY A 170 -7.32 17.20 -5.41
CA GLY A 170 -8.28 16.83 -4.39
C GLY A 170 -8.48 15.33 -4.36
N TYR A 171 -9.44 14.89 -3.56
CA TYR A 171 -9.89 13.51 -3.51
C TYR A 171 -11.38 13.45 -3.19
N GLN A 172 -12.01 12.32 -3.52
CA GLN A 172 -13.43 12.05 -3.28
C GLN A 172 -13.60 10.61 -2.79
N HIS A 173 -14.73 10.28 -2.16
CA HIS A 173 -15.10 8.89 -1.92
C HIS A 173 -15.17 8.10 -3.23
N THR A 174 -14.68 6.86 -3.21
CA THR A 174 -14.52 6.08 -4.43
C THR A 174 -15.83 5.87 -5.17
N THR A 175 -15.75 5.94 -6.49
CA THR A 175 -16.83 5.56 -7.40
C THR A 175 -16.58 4.19 -8.06
N ALA A 176 -15.57 3.45 -7.58
CA ALA A 176 -15.20 2.15 -8.13
C ALA A 176 -16.32 1.10 -7.99
N THR A 177 -16.51 0.35 -9.07
CA THR A 177 -17.39 -0.80 -9.16
C THR A 177 -16.60 -2.06 -9.46
N VAL A 178 -17.16 -3.23 -9.12
CA VAL A 178 -16.59 -4.54 -9.45
C VAL A 178 -17.55 -5.31 -10.33
N GLN A 179 -17.05 -5.77 -11.48
CA GLN A 179 -17.79 -6.62 -12.41
C GLN A 179 -17.48 -8.10 -12.11
N THR A 180 -18.45 -8.80 -11.51
CA THR A 180 -18.28 -10.19 -11.04
C THR A 180 -19.62 -10.95 -11.06
N SER A 181 -19.60 -12.27 -10.91
CA SER A 181 -20.83 -13.05 -10.74
C SER A 181 -21.44 -12.80 -9.37
N LYS A 182 -22.77 -12.84 -9.28
CA LYS A 182 -23.50 -12.67 -8.00
C LYS A 182 -23.06 -13.69 -6.94
N ALA A 183 -22.71 -14.91 -7.34
CA ALA A 183 -22.12 -15.92 -6.45
C ALA A 183 -20.74 -15.53 -5.90
N ARG A 184 -19.79 -15.06 -6.75
CA ARG A 184 -18.47 -14.60 -6.27
C ARG A 184 -18.61 -13.37 -5.36
N TYR A 185 -19.50 -12.44 -5.71
CA TYR A 185 -19.84 -11.30 -4.87
C TYR A 185 -20.35 -11.72 -3.49
N GLN A 186 -21.29 -12.69 -3.41
CA GLN A 186 -21.78 -13.21 -2.13
C GLN A 186 -20.67 -13.90 -1.31
N ILE A 187 -19.78 -14.67 -1.94
CA ILE A 187 -18.63 -15.27 -1.26
C ILE A 187 -17.72 -14.18 -0.66
N ARG A 188 -17.39 -13.13 -1.42
CA ARG A 188 -16.53 -12.02 -0.95
C ARG A 188 -17.22 -11.17 0.11
N ALA A 189 -18.37 -10.57 -0.19
CA ALA A 189 -19.02 -9.55 0.64
C ALA A 189 -19.87 -10.10 1.79
N GLU A 190 -20.48 -11.29 1.63
CA GLU A 190 -21.40 -11.85 2.63
C GLU A 190 -20.72 -12.95 3.47
N ILE A 191 -20.09 -13.95 2.85
CA ILE A 191 -19.48 -15.06 3.61
C ILE A 191 -18.14 -14.64 4.24
N LEU A 192 -17.20 -14.14 3.43
CA LEU A 192 -15.90 -13.69 3.91
C LEU A 192 -15.96 -12.29 4.55
N GLY A 193 -16.78 -11.37 4.01
CA GLY A 193 -16.86 -10.00 4.52
C GLY A 193 -17.53 -9.87 5.89
N LYS A 194 -18.41 -10.81 6.26
CA LYS A 194 -19.19 -10.78 7.52
C LYS A 194 -18.81 -11.88 8.51
N THR A 195 -17.82 -12.73 8.21
CA THR A 195 -17.31 -13.67 9.22
C THR A 195 -16.59 -12.92 10.33
N ASP A 196 -16.65 -13.48 11.54
CA ASP A 196 -15.85 -13.07 12.69
C ASP A 196 -14.54 -13.88 12.80
N ALA A 197 -14.31 -14.84 11.90
CA ALA A 197 -13.09 -15.63 11.85
C ALA A 197 -12.01 -14.94 11.00
N PHE A 198 -10.77 -14.94 11.47
CA PHE A 198 -9.62 -14.62 10.64
C PHE A 198 -9.39 -15.75 9.65
N VAL A 199 -9.62 -15.46 8.36
CA VAL A 199 -9.45 -16.39 7.24
C VAL A 199 -8.53 -15.73 6.22
N PRO A 200 -7.19 -15.95 6.30
CA PRO A 200 -6.27 -15.39 5.33
C PRO A 200 -6.32 -16.14 3.99
N SER A 201 -5.83 -15.50 2.93
CA SER A 201 -5.94 -16.00 1.55
C SER A 201 -5.18 -17.33 1.37
N THR A 202 -4.04 -17.43 2.07
CA THR A 202 -3.17 -18.61 2.16
C THR A 202 -3.95 -19.85 2.57
N GLU A 203 -4.60 -19.78 3.72
CA GLU A 203 -5.33 -20.90 4.33
C GLU A 203 -6.66 -21.17 3.62
N LEU A 204 -7.32 -20.12 3.14
CA LEU A 204 -8.50 -20.24 2.28
C LEU A 204 -8.16 -21.06 1.03
N THR A 205 -7.09 -20.73 0.30
CA THR A 205 -6.65 -21.53 -0.86
C THR A 205 -6.26 -22.96 -0.48
N ARG A 206 -5.68 -23.19 0.70
CA ARG A 206 -5.21 -24.52 1.12
C ARG A 206 -6.37 -25.49 1.39
N GLU A 207 -7.45 -24.99 1.98
CA GLU A 207 -8.59 -25.81 2.41
C GLU A 207 -9.74 -25.84 1.37
N LEU A 208 -9.75 -24.91 0.39
CA LEU A 208 -10.77 -24.85 -0.67
C LEU A 208 -10.61 -25.91 -1.77
N ASP A 209 -11.71 -26.59 -2.07
CA ASP A 209 -11.87 -27.43 -3.25
C ASP A 209 -12.11 -26.57 -4.49
N ARG A 210 -11.03 -26.32 -5.24
CA ARG A 210 -11.04 -25.54 -6.48
C ARG A 210 -11.98 -26.10 -7.56
N THR A 211 -12.33 -27.39 -7.53
CA THR A 211 -13.24 -27.97 -8.52
C THR A 211 -14.67 -27.44 -8.39
N ARG A 212 -15.08 -27.02 -7.18
CA ARG A 212 -16.36 -26.35 -6.93
C ARG A 212 -16.39 -24.94 -7.50
N PHE A 213 -15.27 -24.21 -7.41
CA PHE A 213 -15.13 -22.87 -7.98
C PHE A 213 -15.07 -22.84 -9.51
N ALA A 214 -14.69 -23.94 -10.16
CA ALA A 214 -14.68 -24.04 -11.62
C ALA A 214 -16.07 -23.91 -12.26
N LYS A 215 -17.15 -24.15 -11.50
CA LYS A 215 -18.54 -23.90 -11.90
C LYS A 215 -18.86 -22.41 -12.13
N LEU A 216 -18.08 -21.51 -11.54
CA LEU A 216 -18.35 -20.06 -11.58
C LEU A 216 -17.64 -19.39 -12.76
N PRO A 217 -18.25 -18.37 -13.40
CA PRO A 217 -17.56 -17.57 -14.39
C PRO A 217 -16.26 -16.98 -13.81
N THR A 218 -15.21 -16.89 -14.62
CA THR A 218 -14.04 -16.08 -14.30
C THR A 218 -14.41 -14.60 -14.29
N ASP A 219 -13.88 -13.84 -13.32
CA ASP A 219 -14.09 -12.39 -13.28
C ASP A 219 -13.49 -11.70 -14.50
N TYR A 220 -14.14 -10.61 -14.91
CA TYR A 220 -13.75 -9.85 -16.11
C TYR A 220 -12.48 -9.03 -15.86
N ASN A 221 -12.26 -8.62 -14.61
CA ASN A 221 -11.04 -8.03 -14.11
C ASN A 221 -10.44 -9.02 -13.09
N GLY A 222 -9.39 -9.73 -13.48
CA GLY A 222 -8.66 -10.62 -12.57
C GLY A 222 -7.73 -9.85 -11.62
N ASP A 223 -7.13 -10.61 -10.69
CA ASP A 223 -6.25 -10.17 -9.60
C ASP A 223 -5.40 -8.92 -9.91
N THR A 224 -5.84 -7.77 -9.41
CA THR A 224 -5.13 -6.49 -9.60
C THR A 224 -3.95 -6.36 -8.64
N HIS A 225 -2.98 -5.51 -8.99
CA HIS A 225 -1.83 -5.20 -8.13
C HIS A 225 -2.28 -4.72 -6.73
N GLY A 226 -3.27 -3.82 -6.66
CA GLY A 226 -3.81 -3.29 -5.40
C GLY A 226 -4.60 -4.30 -4.58
N SER A 227 -5.40 -5.15 -5.22
CA SER A 227 -6.11 -6.22 -4.51
C SER A 227 -5.15 -7.22 -3.85
N LEU A 228 -4.08 -7.58 -4.54
CA LEU A 228 -3.04 -8.46 -4.01
C LEU A 228 -2.26 -7.80 -2.87
N THR A 229 -1.93 -6.50 -3.00
CA THR A 229 -1.32 -5.73 -1.91
C THR A 229 -2.22 -5.70 -0.67
N LEU A 230 -3.54 -5.47 -0.84
CA LEU A 230 -4.50 -5.44 0.27
C LEU A 230 -4.63 -6.82 0.94
N ASN A 231 -4.82 -7.89 0.15
CA ASN A 231 -4.88 -9.26 0.68
C ASN A 231 -3.64 -9.59 1.53
N LEU A 232 -2.45 -9.25 1.03
CA LEU A 232 -1.19 -9.52 1.73
C LEU A 232 -1.06 -8.76 3.05
N LEU A 233 -1.36 -7.45 3.04
CA LEU A 233 -1.36 -6.64 4.25
C LEU A 233 -2.39 -7.15 5.27
N ALA A 234 -3.56 -7.56 4.78
CA ALA A 234 -4.63 -8.10 5.61
C ALA A 234 -4.28 -9.46 6.23
N ASP A 235 -3.59 -10.32 5.47
CA ASP A 235 -3.17 -11.66 5.91
C ASP A 235 -1.96 -11.60 6.87
N TYR A 236 -0.96 -10.74 6.64
CA TYR A 236 0.23 -10.67 7.51
C TYR A 236 0.07 -9.74 8.72
N ILE A 237 -0.90 -8.83 8.69
CA ILE A 237 -1.22 -7.92 9.79
C ILE A 237 -2.72 -8.04 10.09
N PRO A 238 -3.16 -9.08 10.84
CA PRO A 238 -4.58 -9.39 10.99
C PRO A 238 -5.40 -8.23 11.58
N ALA A 239 -4.80 -7.46 12.49
CA ALA A 239 -5.44 -6.30 13.13
C ALA A 239 -5.45 -5.02 12.28
N ALA A 240 -4.81 -4.98 11.09
CA ALA A 240 -4.68 -3.74 10.33
C ALA A 240 -6.01 -3.21 9.78
N GLU A 241 -6.18 -1.89 9.83
CA GLU A 241 -7.28 -1.16 9.19
C GLU A 241 -6.75 -0.38 7.98
N PHE A 242 -7.60 -0.16 6.98
CA PHE A 242 -7.17 0.32 5.67
C PHE A 242 -7.92 1.57 5.22
N VAL A 243 -7.15 2.57 4.77
CA VAL A 243 -7.64 3.61 3.87
C VAL A 243 -7.01 3.37 2.51
N THR A 244 -7.78 3.48 1.42
CA THR A 244 -7.20 3.44 0.06
C THR A 244 -7.29 4.80 -0.61
N LEU A 245 -6.32 5.08 -1.47
CA LEU A 245 -6.38 6.17 -2.42
C LEU A 245 -6.04 5.61 -3.81
N ASP A 246 -7.08 5.22 -4.56
CA ASP A 246 -6.91 4.53 -5.84
C ASP A 246 -6.26 5.47 -6.85
N SER A 247 -5.13 5.00 -7.35
CA SER A 247 -4.35 5.56 -8.44
C SER A 247 -3.71 4.40 -9.18
N PHE A 248 -3.45 4.55 -10.48
CA PHE A 248 -2.75 3.59 -11.36
C PHE A 248 -1.34 3.17 -10.85
N GLY A 249 -1.30 2.40 -9.75
CA GLY A 249 -0.15 1.88 -9.00
C GLY A 249 0.75 2.89 -8.30
N LYS A 250 0.63 4.21 -8.56
CA LYS A 250 1.65 5.22 -8.22
C LYS A 250 1.06 6.62 -8.06
N ILE A 251 1.75 7.50 -7.32
CA ILE A 251 1.43 8.94 -7.27
C ILE A 251 1.33 9.51 -8.69
N VAL A 252 0.15 10.05 -9.04
CA VAL A 252 -0.21 10.40 -10.42
C VAL A 252 0.17 11.85 -10.72
N PHE A 253 1.22 12.03 -11.51
CA PHE A 253 1.50 13.30 -12.18
C PHE A 253 0.54 13.46 -13.38
N PRO A 254 -0.42 14.40 -13.36
CA PRO A 254 -1.34 14.58 -14.48
C PRO A 254 -0.66 15.28 -15.67
N ASP A 255 -1.22 15.11 -16.86
CA ASP A 255 -0.69 15.61 -18.13
C ASP A 255 -0.31 17.11 -18.10
N GLN A 256 -1.09 17.94 -17.40
CA GLN A 256 -0.78 19.37 -17.23
C GLN A 256 0.56 19.59 -16.52
N VAL A 257 0.90 18.79 -15.50
CA VAL A 257 2.18 18.89 -14.76
C VAL A 257 3.31 18.34 -15.62
N LEU A 258 3.09 17.16 -16.23
CA LEU A 258 4.05 16.49 -17.11
C LEU A 258 4.44 17.36 -18.31
N CYS A 259 3.49 18.06 -18.93
CA CYS A 259 3.71 18.76 -20.19
C CYS A 259 3.87 20.28 -20.05
N SER A 260 3.44 20.89 -18.93
CA SER A 260 3.75 22.31 -18.68
C SER A 260 5.21 22.51 -18.27
N LEU A 261 5.70 21.69 -17.35
CA LEU A 261 7.04 21.82 -16.74
C LEU A 261 7.37 23.26 -16.29
N SER A 262 6.38 24.09 -15.95
CA SER A 262 6.60 25.43 -15.36
C SER A 262 6.74 25.33 -13.84
N ASP A 263 7.67 26.07 -13.23
CA ASP A 263 8.03 25.91 -11.81
C ASP A 263 6.78 25.99 -10.94
N THR A 264 5.98 27.05 -11.14
CA THR A 264 4.68 27.28 -10.48
C THR A 264 3.72 26.09 -10.53
N VAL A 265 3.57 25.41 -11.68
CA VAL A 265 2.62 24.30 -11.82
C VAL A 265 3.12 23.04 -11.11
N VAL A 266 4.42 22.74 -11.20
CA VAL A 266 5.01 21.58 -10.52
C VAL A 266 5.05 21.80 -9.00
N ASP A 267 5.42 23.00 -8.55
CA ASP A 267 5.45 23.33 -7.12
C ASP A 267 4.04 23.32 -6.51
N SER A 268 3.06 23.94 -7.18
CA SER A 268 1.65 23.89 -6.72
C SER A 268 1.14 22.45 -6.64
N TYR A 269 1.42 21.62 -7.65
CA TYR A 269 1.06 20.20 -7.63
C TYR A 269 1.67 19.48 -6.43
N VAL A 270 2.97 19.63 -6.19
CA VAL A 270 3.67 19.03 -5.04
C VAL A 270 3.01 19.43 -3.73
N ASP A 271 2.78 20.73 -3.53
CA ASP A 271 2.28 21.27 -2.26
C ASP A 271 0.80 20.86 -2.03
N TYR A 272 -0.03 20.80 -3.08
CA TYR A 272 -1.38 20.24 -3.00
C TYR A 272 -1.39 18.73 -2.75
N THR A 273 -0.52 17.95 -3.40
CA THR A 273 -0.41 16.50 -3.16
C THR A 273 0.00 16.22 -1.72
N ILE A 274 0.97 16.95 -1.17
CA ILE A 274 1.35 16.86 0.24
C ILE A 274 0.18 17.24 1.15
N SER A 275 -0.58 18.30 0.83
CA SER A 275 -1.74 18.75 1.63
C SER A 275 -2.87 17.70 1.63
N VAL A 276 -3.19 17.11 0.48
CA VAL A 276 -4.17 16.03 0.34
C VAL A 276 -3.78 14.80 1.17
N LEU A 277 -2.53 14.36 1.05
CA LEU A 277 -2.06 13.18 1.79
C LEU A 277 -1.98 13.45 3.30
N THR A 278 -1.61 14.67 3.70
CA THR A 278 -1.61 15.08 5.12
C THR A 278 -3.03 15.06 5.69
N ASP A 279 -4.03 15.63 5.01
CA ASP A 279 -5.43 15.61 5.46
C ASP A 279 -6.00 14.18 5.57
N ILE A 280 -5.60 13.26 4.68
CA ILE A 280 -5.98 11.84 4.77
C ILE A 280 -5.27 11.16 5.98
N ILE A 281 -3.98 11.41 6.16
CA ILE A 281 -3.17 10.85 7.26
C ILE A 281 -3.69 11.32 8.62
N GLU A 282 -3.93 12.62 8.77
CA GLU A 282 -4.42 13.24 10.01
C GLU A 282 -5.83 12.78 10.35
N ARG A 283 -6.77 12.79 9.38
CA ARG A 283 -8.17 12.41 9.63
C ARG A 283 -8.33 10.96 10.08
N HIS A 284 -7.56 10.06 9.48
CA HIS A 284 -7.69 8.62 9.77
C HIS A 284 -6.69 8.12 10.81
N HIS A 285 -5.74 8.96 11.23
CA HIS A 285 -4.60 8.61 12.09
C HIS A 285 -3.74 7.49 11.49
N ILE A 286 -3.29 7.69 10.26
CA ILE A 286 -2.53 6.69 9.50
C ILE A 286 -1.12 6.47 10.08
N ASP A 287 -0.80 5.21 10.41
CA ASP A 287 0.50 4.74 10.90
C ASP A 287 1.50 4.43 9.77
N TYR A 288 0.99 4.02 8.61
CA TYR A 288 1.79 3.58 7.48
C TYR A 288 1.21 4.09 6.16
N VAL A 289 2.02 4.71 5.30
CA VAL A 289 1.70 4.86 3.87
C VAL A 289 2.43 3.78 3.08
N ASN A 290 1.67 2.94 2.37
CA ASN A 290 2.20 1.92 1.49
C ASN A 290 2.19 2.40 0.03
N LEU A 291 3.37 2.55 -0.56
CA LEU A 291 3.59 2.71 -1.99
C LEU A 291 4.11 1.37 -2.55
N SER A 292 3.20 0.51 -3.02
CA SER A 292 3.51 -0.83 -3.53
C SER A 292 4.28 -0.85 -4.87
N ALA A 293 4.50 0.30 -5.49
CA ALA A 293 5.39 0.44 -6.64
C ALA A 293 6.23 1.72 -6.58
N GLY A 294 7.52 1.58 -6.88
CA GLY A 294 8.44 2.71 -7.06
C GLY A 294 8.28 3.41 -8.42
N LEU A 295 8.67 4.69 -8.47
CA LEU A 295 8.93 5.40 -9.72
C LEU A 295 10.43 5.36 -10.08
N ILE A 296 10.72 5.01 -11.33
CA ILE A 296 12.07 5.03 -11.91
C ILE A 296 12.24 6.24 -12.83
N LYS A 297 13.48 6.67 -13.08
CA LYS A 297 13.78 7.78 -14.03
C LYS A 297 13.17 7.53 -15.42
N GLN A 298 13.16 6.27 -15.84
CA GLN A 298 12.57 5.81 -17.09
C GLN A 298 11.02 5.91 -17.09
N ASP A 299 10.31 5.77 -15.95
CA ASP A 299 8.84 6.00 -15.88
C ASP A 299 8.49 7.45 -16.26
N PHE A 300 9.24 8.43 -15.73
CA PHE A 300 9.02 9.85 -16.07
C PHE A 300 9.32 10.14 -17.53
N LYS A 301 10.39 9.57 -18.06
CA LYS A 301 10.76 9.67 -19.48
C LYS A 301 9.69 9.08 -20.39
N ASP A 302 9.18 7.90 -20.09
CA ASP A 302 8.14 7.25 -20.90
C ASP A 302 6.82 8.01 -20.85
N LYS A 303 6.47 8.57 -19.69
CA LYS A 303 5.34 9.51 -19.56
C LYS A 303 5.55 10.78 -20.41
N LEU A 304 6.71 11.43 -20.32
CA LEU A 304 7.02 12.65 -21.11
C LEU A 304 6.98 12.39 -22.62
N LEU A 305 7.55 11.28 -23.09
CA LEU A 305 7.56 10.92 -24.51
C LEU A 305 6.17 10.51 -25.01
N GLY A 306 5.43 9.70 -24.25
CA GLY A 306 4.11 9.18 -24.64
C GLY A 306 2.99 10.22 -24.55
N VAL A 307 2.89 10.93 -23.42
CA VAL A 307 1.80 11.88 -23.14
C VAL A 307 2.04 13.21 -23.86
N CYS A 308 3.22 13.82 -23.65
CA CYS A 308 3.50 15.15 -24.18
C CYS A 308 3.95 15.14 -25.65
N ARG A 309 4.07 13.96 -26.28
CA ARG A 309 4.46 13.74 -27.68
C ARG A 309 5.75 14.45 -28.09
N LEU A 310 6.67 14.63 -27.15
CA LEU A 310 7.93 15.32 -27.37
C LEU A 310 8.85 14.46 -28.25
N GLN A 311 9.45 15.06 -29.28
CA GLN A 311 10.45 14.37 -30.11
C GLN A 311 11.75 14.08 -29.34
N SER A 312 12.03 14.90 -28.31
CA SER A 312 13.07 14.70 -27.30
C SER A 312 12.69 15.46 -26.03
N TYR A 313 13.12 14.97 -24.86
CA TYR A 313 13.05 15.68 -23.58
C TYR A 313 14.45 16.18 -23.19
N GLU A 314 14.55 17.21 -22.35
CA GLU A 314 15.83 17.57 -21.74
C GLU A 314 16.02 16.83 -20.41
N SER A 315 17.25 16.42 -20.08
CA SER A 315 17.54 15.71 -18.83
C SER A 315 17.14 16.49 -17.57
N LYS A 316 17.06 17.83 -17.66
CA LYS A 316 16.58 18.72 -16.59
C LYS A 316 15.10 18.50 -16.26
N ASP A 317 14.27 18.13 -17.24
CA ASP A 317 12.83 18.00 -17.10
C ASP A 317 12.49 16.77 -16.25
N VAL A 318 13.18 15.65 -16.54
CA VAL A 318 13.13 14.42 -15.76
C VAL A 318 13.66 14.66 -14.35
N LEU A 319 14.82 15.32 -14.20
CA LEU A 319 15.39 15.67 -12.89
C LEU A 319 14.42 16.50 -12.03
N ARG A 320 13.66 17.40 -12.65
CA ARG A 320 12.69 18.23 -11.91
C ARG A 320 11.44 17.45 -11.49
N LEU A 321 10.93 16.54 -12.31
CA LEU A 321 9.86 15.63 -11.89
C LEU A 321 10.33 14.66 -10.79
N GLN A 322 11.60 14.22 -10.84
CA GLN A 322 12.24 13.45 -9.76
C GLN A 322 12.28 14.25 -8.46
N GLN A 323 12.78 15.50 -8.47
CA GLN A 323 12.81 16.39 -7.30
C GLN A 323 11.41 16.69 -6.73
N ALA A 324 10.41 16.86 -7.60
CA ALA A 324 9.01 17.03 -7.21
C ALA A 324 8.48 15.79 -6.47
N TYR A 325 8.74 14.58 -6.99
CA TYR A 325 8.39 13.34 -6.32
C TYR A 325 9.14 13.17 -4.98
N THR A 326 10.44 13.46 -4.93
CA THR A 326 11.23 13.46 -3.67
C THR A 326 10.57 14.35 -2.61
N ARG A 327 10.17 15.59 -2.96
CA ARG A 327 9.47 16.49 -2.03
C ARG A 327 8.17 15.90 -1.50
N ILE A 328 7.39 15.23 -2.35
CA ILE A 328 6.15 14.56 -1.92
C ILE A 328 6.48 13.42 -0.94
N LEU A 329 7.49 12.59 -1.22
CA LEU A 329 7.90 11.49 -0.32
C LEU A 329 8.41 12.00 1.03
N VAL A 330 9.20 13.07 1.06
CA VAL A 330 9.62 13.75 2.31
C VAL A 330 8.41 14.29 3.06
N GLY A 331 7.47 14.93 2.35
CA GLY A 331 6.22 15.42 2.92
C GLY A 331 5.41 14.33 3.63
N ILE A 332 5.27 13.16 3.00
CA ILE A 332 4.59 11.99 3.60
C ILE A 332 5.36 11.46 4.82
N ALA A 333 6.67 11.23 4.67
CA ALA A 333 7.51 10.65 5.72
C ALA A 333 7.64 11.56 6.97
N ASN A 334 7.47 12.87 6.80
CA ASN A 334 7.40 13.80 7.93
C ASN A 334 6.15 13.60 8.81
N GLN A 335 5.07 13.04 8.26
CA GLN A 335 3.82 12.76 8.98
C GLN A 335 3.80 11.36 9.61
N THR A 336 4.24 10.34 8.86
CA THR A 336 4.07 8.94 9.26
C THR A 336 5.10 8.00 8.60
N VAL A 337 5.07 6.69 8.89
CA VAL A 337 6.00 5.73 8.29
C VAL A 337 5.66 5.51 6.81
N LEU A 338 6.61 5.78 5.93
CA LEU A 338 6.47 5.56 4.49
C LEU A 338 7.17 4.26 4.09
N VAL A 339 6.43 3.24 3.68
CA VAL A 339 7.01 2.03 3.07
C VAL A 339 6.82 2.06 1.57
N GLN A 340 7.92 1.93 0.84
CA GLN A 340 7.96 2.07 -0.61
C GLN A 340 8.62 0.83 -1.23
N ALA A 341 7.96 0.19 -2.18
CA ALA A 341 8.58 -0.86 -2.97
C ALA A 341 9.62 -0.29 -3.94
N GLY A 342 10.76 -0.97 -4.05
CA GLY A 342 11.69 -0.79 -5.15
C GLY A 342 11.06 -1.21 -6.48
N PRO A 343 11.53 -0.68 -7.62
CA PRO A 343 11.02 -1.02 -8.93
C PRO A 343 11.38 -2.45 -9.35
N ASN A 344 10.75 -2.89 -10.44
CA ASN A 344 10.84 -4.25 -10.96
C ASN A 344 12.28 -4.76 -11.17
N GLY A 345 12.72 -5.63 -10.25
CA GLY A 345 13.16 -6.98 -10.62
C GLY A 345 14.45 -7.07 -11.39
N ALA A 346 15.28 -6.05 -11.25
CA ALA A 346 16.39 -5.87 -12.14
C ALA A 346 17.61 -5.37 -11.36
N ALA A 347 18.42 -6.33 -10.95
CA ALA A 347 19.86 -6.22 -11.15
C ALA A 347 20.20 -6.18 -12.66
N TYR A 348 19.51 -5.34 -13.47
CA TYR A 348 19.87 -5.08 -14.86
C TYR A 348 21.19 -4.32 -14.84
N ARG A 349 22.27 -5.09 -14.85
CA ARG A 349 23.64 -4.59 -14.83
C ARG A 349 23.91 -3.64 -13.65
N MET A 350 23.85 -4.17 -12.43
CA MET A 350 24.70 -3.68 -11.33
C MET A 350 26.19 -4.06 -11.53
N THR A 351 26.58 -4.49 -12.72
CA THR A 351 27.95 -4.28 -13.18
C THR A 351 28.17 -2.77 -13.23
N THR A 352 29.01 -2.24 -12.34
CA THR A 352 29.58 -0.90 -12.50
C THR A 352 30.00 -0.72 -13.96
N SER A 353 29.59 0.38 -14.59
CA SER A 353 30.23 0.78 -15.84
C SER A 353 31.74 0.87 -15.58
N GLU A 354 32.57 0.45 -16.54
CA GLU A 354 34.04 0.60 -16.41
C GLU A 354 34.45 2.09 -16.26
N ASP A 355 33.51 2.98 -16.59
CA ASP A 355 33.57 4.45 -16.48
C ASP A 355 33.30 4.98 -15.06
N GLY A 356 32.94 4.13 -14.09
CA GLY A 356 32.73 4.50 -12.69
C GLY A 356 31.46 5.31 -12.39
N GLN A 357 30.51 5.39 -13.34
CA GLN A 357 29.17 5.89 -13.04
C GLN A 357 28.34 4.79 -12.39
N ASP A 358 27.74 5.10 -11.23
CA ASP A 358 26.87 4.19 -10.49
C ASP A 358 25.50 4.05 -11.20
N PRO A 359 25.20 2.89 -11.84
CA PRO A 359 23.93 2.70 -12.53
C PRO A 359 22.74 2.71 -11.57
N ALA A 360 22.91 2.49 -10.27
CA ALA A 360 21.81 2.55 -9.30
C ALA A 360 21.13 3.94 -9.26
N SER A 361 21.89 5.00 -9.55
CA SER A 361 21.38 6.38 -9.66
C SER A 361 20.43 6.61 -10.83
N GLU A 362 20.41 5.72 -11.84
CA GLU A 362 19.49 5.80 -12.96
C GLU A 362 18.14 5.10 -12.71
N TYR A 363 18.09 4.17 -11.75
CA TYR A 363 16.91 3.32 -11.52
C TYR A 363 15.88 3.92 -10.57
N TYR A 364 16.21 4.93 -9.77
CA TYR A 364 15.25 5.51 -8.83
C TYR A 364 14.93 6.97 -9.14
N ALA A 365 13.69 7.36 -8.88
CA ALA A 365 13.32 8.76 -8.83
C ALA A 365 14.07 9.53 -7.74
N ASP A 366 14.38 8.86 -6.63
CA ASP A 366 15.04 9.42 -5.46
C ASP A 366 15.89 8.35 -4.74
N CYS A 367 17.15 8.69 -4.46
CA CYS A 367 18.09 7.83 -3.75
C CYS A 367 18.45 8.32 -2.34
N MET A 368 18.00 9.52 -1.95
CA MET A 368 18.27 10.15 -0.65
C MET A 368 17.87 9.24 0.52
N ASP A 369 18.52 9.33 1.67
CA ASP A 369 17.94 8.75 2.89
C ASP A 369 16.84 9.67 3.44
N ILE A 370 15.71 9.09 3.85
CA ILE A 370 14.59 9.79 4.47
C ILE A 370 14.29 9.05 5.77
N ASP A 371 14.31 9.75 6.91
CA ASP A 371 14.28 9.15 8.26
C ASP A 371 13.20 8.08 8.41
N ASN A 372 11.94 8.45 8.20
CA ASN A 372 10.76 7.58 8.31
C ASN A 372 10.40 6.82 7.02
N ARG A 373 11.31 6.73 6.04
CA ARG A 373 11.10 5.91 4.84
C ARG A 373 11.79 4.55 4.98
N PHE A 374 11.10 3.52 4.52
CA PHE A 374 11.65 2.19 4.30
C PHE A 374 11.46 1.76 2.85
N ARG A 375 12.54 1.79 2.06
CA ARG A 375 12.55 1.26 0.69
C ARG A 375 12.83 -0.24 0.74
N THR A 376 11.90 -1.00 0.21
CA THR A 376 11.90 -2.47 0.28
C THR A 376 12.29 -3.05 -1.08
N GLY A 377 13.07 -4.13 -1.09
CA GLY A 377 13.48 -4.83 -2.32
C GLY A 377 13.31 -6.34 -2.18
N TYR A 378 13.48 -7.05 -3.29
CA TYR A 378 13.54 -8.52 -3.31
C TYR A 378 14.75 -8.99 -4.13
N LEU A 379 15.24 -10.18 -3.80
CA LEU A 379 16.28 -10.87 -4.56
C LEU A 379 15.65 -11.93 -5.46
N ILE A 380 16.00 -11.91 -6.75
CA ILE A 380 15.62 -12.96 -7.69
C ILE A 380 16.80 -13.90 -7.86
N GLN A 381 16.58 -15.20 -7.71
CA GLN A 381 17.68 -16.16 -7.74
C GLN A 381 18.29 -16.40 -9.15
N SER A 382 17.59 -16.06 -10.24
CA SER A 382 18.09 -16.22 -11.62
C SER A 382 19.33 -15.39 -11.94
N TYR A 383 19.59 -14.32 -11.18
CA TYR A 383 20.81 -13.50 -11.31
C TYR A 383 22.04 -14.17 -10.72
N LEU A 384 21.86 -15.24 -9.93
CA LEU A 384 22.94 -16.08 -9.44
C LEU A 384 23.37 -17.10 -10.51
N ASN A 385 23.80 -16.61 -11.68
CA ASN A 385 24.37 -17.39 -12.79
C ASN A 385 25.77 -17.97 -12.46
N ASP A 386 25.95 -18.39 -11.21
CA ASP A 386 27.11 -19.09 -10.70
C ASP A 386 26.83 -20.60 -10.78
N GLY A 387 27.52 -21.29 -11.71
CA GLY A 387 27.42 -22.73 -11.87
C GLY A 387 27.92 -23.56 -10.67
N SER A 388 28.38 -22.91 -9.59
CA SER A 388 28.68 -23.52 -8.29
C SER A 388 27.54 -23.40 -7.26
N LEU A 389 26.39 -22.79 -7.61
CA LEU A 389 25.19 -22.99 -6.80
C LEU A 389 24.74 -24.46 -6.87
N PRO A 390 24.32 -25.05 -5.75
CA PRO A 390 23.78 -26.40 -5.78
C PRO A 390 22.48 -26.42 -6.59
N VAL A 391 22.40 -27.40 -7.50
CA VAL A 391 21.14 -27.78 -8.12
C VAL A 391 20.27 -28.36 -7.00
N LEU A 392 19.24 -27.61 -6.58
CA LEU A 392 18.26 -28.17 -5.65
C LEU A 392 17.60 -29.41 -6.29
N PRO A 393 17.30 -30.46 -5.51
CA PRO A 393 16.60 -31.63 -6.01
C PRO A 393 15.24 -31.26 -6.62
N SER A 394 14.67 -32.16 -7.42
CA SER A 394 13.29 -32.03 -7.94
C SER A 394 12.24 -32.05 -6.82
N GLU A 395 12.53 -32.82 -5.79
CA GLU A 395 11.90 -32.92 -4.47
C GLU A 395 12.43 -31.85 -3.49
N GLY A 396 13.24 -30.91 -3.98
CA GLY A 396 13.75 -29.73 -3.29
C GLY A 396 14.42 -29.94 -1.93
N VAL A 397 14.36 -28.90 -1.09
CA VAL A 397 15.06 -28.79 0.20
C VAL A 397 14.23 -27.99 1.20
N SER A 398 14.52 -28.15 2.50
CA SER A 398 14.00 -27.26 3.52
C SER A 398 14.59 -25.85 3.43
N TYR A 399 13.79 -24.83 3.76
CA TYR A 399 14.19 -23.43 3.72
C TYR A 399 15.56 -23.19 4.38
N SER A 400 15.72 -23.66 5.62
CA SER A 400 16.95 -23.47 6.40
C SER A 400 18.20 -24.15 5.81
N ASN A 401 18.04 -25.26 5.07
CA ASN A 401 19.15 -25.92 4.40
C ASN A 401 19.46 -25.29 3.03
N GLY A 402 18.45 -24.77 2.34
CA GLY A 402 18.65 -24.03 1.10
C GLY A 402 19.26 -22.64 1.33
N TYR A 403 18.87 -21.93 2.40
CA TYR A 403 19.21 -20.51 2.57
C TYR A 403 20.72 -20.23 2.51
N ASP A 404 21.53 -20.92 3.31
CA ASP A 404 22.97 -20.65 3.42
C ASP A 404 23.73 -21.02 2.12
N ASP A 405 23.19 -21.97 1.34
CA ASP A 405 23.69 -22.39 0.02
C ASP A 405 23.27 -21.43 -1.12
N LEU A 406 22.12 -20.77 -0.98
CA LEU A 406 21.51 -19.90 -1.98
C LEU A 406 21.88 -18.42 -1.79
N VAL A 407 22.18 -18.01 -0.55
CA VAL A 407 22.54 -16.63 -0.17
C VAL A 407 24.02 -16.57 0.18
N LYS A 408 24.89 -16.52 -0.83
CA LYS A 408 26.34 -16.37 -0.63
C LYS A 408 26.68 -14.98 -0.05
N PRO A 409 27.70 -14.87 0.84
CA PRO A 409 28.15 -13.57 1.36
C PRO A 409 28.56 -12.53 0.30
N SER A 410 28.89 -12.94 -0.93
CA SER A 410 29.14 -12.02 -2.06
C SER A 410 27.88 -11.30 -2.57
N GLN A 411 26.68 -11.74 -2.18
CA GLN A 411 25.42 -11.03 -2.46
C GLN A 411 25.21 -9.83 -1.53
N LEU A 412 26.05 -9.66 -0.51
CA LEU A 412 26.05 -8.47 0.36
C LEU A 412 26.60 -7.22 -0.36
N GLU A 413 27.14 -7.36 -1.58
CA GLU A 413 27.61 -6.24 -2.43
C GLU A 413 26.51 -5.57 -3.26
N ILE A 414 25.23 -5.86 -2.99
CA ILE A 414 24.11 -5.17 -3.65
C ILE A 414 24.04 -3.73 -3.16
N LYS A 415 24.65 -2.81 -3.91
CA LYS A 415 24.60 -1.36 -3.67
C LYS A 415 23.37 -0.77 -4.34
N GLY A 416 22.73 0.19 -3.67
CA GLY A 416 21.68 0.98 -4.29
C GLY A 416 20.67 1.55 -3.31
N CYS A 417 19.60 2.11 -3.87
CA CYS A 417 18.66 2.97 -3.19
C CYS A 417 17.53 2.17 -2.49
N VAL A 418 17.90 1.12 -1.77
CA VAL A 418 17.03 0.20 -1.02
C VAL A 418 17.49 0.17 0.44
N ASP A 419 16.56 0.04 1.37
CA ASP A 419 16.86 0.00 2.81
C ASP A 419 16.90 -1.43 3.35
N GLY A 420 16.02 -2.31 2.86
CA GLY A 420 16.06 -3.75 3.15
C GLY A 420 15.62 -4.59 1.96
N TYR A 421 16.35 -5.67 1.69
CA TYR A 421 15.91 -6.73 0.81
C TYR A 421 15.19 -7.81 1.61
N PHE A 422 14.06 -8.29 1.13
CA PHE A 422 13.41 -9.48 1.66
C PHE A 422 13.72 -10.68 0.77
N ASN A 423 14.07 -11.80 1.38
CA ASN A 423 14.15 -13.06 0.63
C ASN A 423 12.73 -13.51 0.26
N THR A 424 12.46 -13.66 -1.04
CA THR A 424 11.15 -14.11 -1.54
C THR A 424 11.21 -15.50 -2.18
N GLY A 425 12.38 -16.15 -2.19
CA GLY A 425 12.57 -17.52 -2.74
C GLY A 425 12.43 -17.67 -4.25
N TRP A 426 12.02 -16.60 -4.93
CA TRP A 426 11.47 -16.72 -6.27
C TRP A 426 12.53 -17.03 -7.34
N ARG A 427 12.20 -18.02 -8.19
CA ARG A 427 13.01 -18.47 -9.32
C ARG A 427 12.30 -18.18 -10.64
N GLU A 428 12.96 -17.40 -11.49
CA GLU A 428 12.41 -16.90 -12.76
C GLU A 428 12.08 -17.97 -13.83
N ASN A 429 12.51 -19.22 -13.61
CA ASN A 429 12.39 -20.32 -14.59
C ASN A 429 11.56 -21.53 -14.11
N TYR A 430 10.89 -21.47 -12.95
CA TYR A 430 9.99 -22.55 -12.52
C TYR A 430 8.58 -22.30 -13.04
N ALA A 431 8.17 -23.09 -14.04
CA ALA A 431 6.89 -22.96 -14.73
C ALA A 431 5.70 -23.54 -13.95
N ASP A 432 5.96 -24.43 -12.99
CA ASP A 432 4.99 -24.99 -12.05
C ASP A 432 5.72 -25.37 -10.73
N LEU A 433 4.96 -25.40 -9.63
CA LEU A 433 5.34 -25.73 -8.23
C LEU A 433 5.97 -24.59 -7.38
N PRO A 434 5.67 -24.54 -6.06
CA PRO A 434 5.80 -23.32 -5.26
C PRO A 434 7.24 -23.08 -4.78
N SER A 435 7.77 -21.88 -5.05
CA SER A 435 9.12 -21.46 -4.64
C SER A 435 9.23 -20.99 -3.18
N PHE A 436 8.33 -21.44 -2.31
CA PHE A 436 8.63 -22.03 -1.00
C PHE A 436 7.44 -22.94 -0.64
N GLY A 437 7.67 -23.98 0.17
CA GLY A 437 6.57 -24.67 0.85
C GLY A 437 5.73 -23.66 1.66
N HIS A 438 4.46 -23.99 1.85
CA HIS A 438 3.33 -23.08 1.96
C HIS A 438 3.57 -21.68 2.64
N TYR A 439 3.74 -20.52 1.98
CA TYR A 439 3.89 -20.12 0.56
C TYR A 439 4.39 -18.65 0.47
N PRO A 440 4.99 -18.18 -0.66
CA PRO A 440 4.83 -16.79 -1.13
C PRO A 440 4.14 -16.73 -2.51
N ILE A 441 3.12 -17.55 -2.71
CA ILE A 441 2.15 -17.33 -3.79
C ILE A 441 1.25 -16.17 -3.34
N LEU A 442 1.15 -15.13 -4.16
CA LEU A 442 0.15 -14.09 -3.97
C LEU A 442 -1.18 -14.63 -4.51
N TYR A 443 -2.18 -14.73 -3.62
CA TYR A 443 -3.49 -15.26 -3.96
C TYR A 443 -4.41 -14.18 -4.44
N GLY A 444 -5.26 -14.57 -5.39
CA GLY A 444 -6.23 -13.70 -5.99
C GLY A 444 -7.25 -13.11 -5.01
N GLU A 445 -8.08 -12.24 -5.54
CA GLU A 445 -8.96 -11.35 -4.75
C GLU A 445 -9.99 -12.14 -3.90
N ASP A 446 -10.36 -13.34 -4.34
CA ASP A 446 -11.19 -14.31 -3.61
C ASP A 446 -10.41 -15.38 -2.80
N GLY A 447 -9.08 -15.35 -2.81
CA GLY A 447 -8.25 -16.37 -2.19
C GLY A 447 -8.45 -17.76 -2.82
N THR A 448 -8.79 -17.84 -4.11
CA THR A 448 -8.90 -19.11 -4.86
C THR A 448 -7.88 -19.23 -5.99
N ASN A 449 -7.58 -18.10 -6.65
CA ASN A 449 -6.57 -18.02 -7.70
C ASN A 449 -5.15 -17.85 -7.11
N ALA A 450 -4.15 -18.18 -7.91
CA ALA A 450 -2.74 -17.99 -7.59
C ALA A 450 -2.10 -17.12 -8.69
N GLY A 451 -1.70 -15.90 -8.33
CA GLY A 451 -1.01 -14.99 -9.23
C GLY A 451 0.46 -15.42 -9.41
N PRO A 452 1.02 -15.34 -10.63
CA PRO A 452 2.44 -15.60 -10.84
C PRO A 452 3.24 -14.46 -10.18
N MET A 453 4.08 -14.82 -9.19
CA MET A 453 4.97 -13.86 -8.50
C MET A 453 5.74 -12.96 -9.47
N SER A 454 6.03 -13.42 -10.70
CA SER A 454 6.74 -12.69 -11.76
C SER A 454 6.27 -11.24 -11.95
N SER A 455 4.97 -10.99 -11.79
CA SER A 455 4.31 -9.70 -12.07
C SER A 455 4.04 -8.84 -10.82
N MET A 456 4.27 -9.37 -9.61
CA MET A 456 3.67 -8.86 -8.37
C MET A 456 4.69 -8.67 -7.22
N LYS A 457 5.98 -8.77 -7.54
CA LYS A 457 7.08 -8.84 -6.57
C LYS A 457 7.21 -7.58 -5.70
N THR A 458 6.75 -6.43 -6.19
CA THR A 458 6.84 -5.13 -5.52
C THR A 458 5.77 -4.96 -4.43
N SER A 459 4.52 -5.32 -4.70
CA SER A 459 3.46 -5.45 -3.68
C SER A 459 3.87 -6.35 -2.52
N PHE A 460 4.52 -7.49 -2.84
CA PHE A 460 4.90 -8.47 -1.84
C PHE A 460 5.82 -7.89 -0.76
N ILE A 461 6.92 -7.26 -1.18
CA ILE A 461 7.96 -6.83 -0.24
C ILE A 461 7.64 -5.57 0.54
N SER A 462 6.73 -4.73 0.07
CA SER A 462 6.27 -3.57 0.84
C SER A 462 5.33 -4.01 1.97
N GLY A 463 4.42 -4.97 1.69
CA GLY A 463 3.55 -5.56 2.72
C GLY A 463 4.32 -6.33 3.80
N VAL A 464 5.29 -7.16 3.40
CA VAL A 464 6.21 -7.84 4.35
C VAL A 464 7.03 -6.82 5.15
N GLY A 465 7.48 -5.73 4.53
CA GLY A 465 8.20 -4.66 5.21
C GLY A 465 7.38 -3.96 6.30
N ILE A 466 6.12 -3.61 6.01
CA ILE A 466 5.20 -3.05 7.03
C ILE A 466 4.98 -4.06 8.15
N ALA A 467 4.69 -5.31 7.82
CA ALA A 467 4.45 -6.37 8.81
C ALA A 467 5.66 -6.58 9.73
N TYR A 468 6.90 -6.53 9.21
CA TYR A 468 8.10 -6.67 10.02
C TYR A 468 8.34 -5.46 10.96
N ILE A 469 8.07 -4.23 10.49
CA ILE A 469 8.11 -3.03 11.34
C ILE A 469 7.06 -3.17 12.47
N GLU A 470 5.85 -3.60 12.14
CA GLU A 470 4.76 -3.80 13.12
C GLU A 470 5.10 -4.88 14.15
N TYR A 471 5.69 -6.01 13.72
CA TYR A 471 6.18 -7.04 14.64
C TYR A 471 7.18 -6.46 15.65
N ILE A 472 8.14 -5.65 15.18
CA ILE A 472 9.15 -5.02 16.06
C ILE A 472 8.51 -3.99 16.98
N ALA A 473 7.57 -3.18 16.50
CA ALA A 473 6.84 -2.20 17.30
C ALA A 473 6.08 -2.88 18.44
N ARG A 474 5.27 -3.91 18.11
CA ARG A 474 4.47 -4.68 19.07
C ARG A 474 5.32 -5.47 20.07
N THR A 475 6.35 -6.20 19.61
CA THR A 475 7.16 -7.07 20.50
C THR A 475 8.12 -6.31 21.41
N ARG A 476 8.43 -5.05 21.10
CA ARG A 476 9.32 -4.20 21.91
C ARG A 476 8.59 -3.08 22.66
N ASP A 477 7.29 -2.92 22.45
CA ASP A 477 6.46 -1.84 22.99
C ASP A 477 7.06 -0.44 22.66
N ILE A 478 7.31 -0.21 21.38
CA ILE A 478 7.89 1.04 20.84
C ILE A 478 7.05 1.59 19.69
N SER A 479 7.24 2.88 19.38
CA SER A 479 6.56 3.50 18.24
C SER A 479 6.98 2.85 16.91
N ARG A 480 6.10 2.88 15.92
CA ARG A 480 6.34 2.32 14.58
C ARG A 480 7.53 3.01 13.86
N SER A 481 7.73 4.31 14.13
CA SER A 481 8.91 5.05 13.68
C SER A 481 10.20 4.62 14.39
N ASP A 482 10.16 4.35 15.70
CA ASP A 482 11.32 3.82 16.44
C ASP A 482 11.65 2.39 16.02
N ALA A 483 10.64 1.57 15.69
CA ALA A 483 10.82 0.24 15.13
C ALA A 483 11.56 0.30 13.79
N LEU A 484 11.12 1.16 12.86
CA LEU A 484 11.83 1.43 11.59
C LEU A 484 13.26 1.95 11.84
N LYS A 485 13.43 2.92 12.74
CA LYS A 485 14.76 3.43 13.09
C LYS A 485 15.67 2.31 13.58
N SER A 486 15.17 1.41 14.43
CA SER A 486 15.91 0.24 14.93
C SER A 486 16.21 -0.83 13.86
N LEU A 487 15.53 -0.79 12.70
CA LEU A 487 15.90 -1.57 11.52
C LEU A 487 17.01 -0.88 10.72
N LYS A 488 16.89 0.44 10.47
CA LYS A 488 17.90 1.22 9.76
C LYS A 488 19.25 1.23 10.50
N GLU A 489 19.23 1.24 11.83
CA GLU A 489 20.43 1.13 12.69
C GLU A 489 21.12 -0.25 12.64
N ARG A 490 20.52 -1.29 12.05
CA ARG A 490 21.19 -2.59 11.83
C ARG A 490 22.11 -2.59 10.61
N LYS A 491 21.96 -1.62 9.69
CA LYS A 491 22.84 -1.51 8.52
C LYS A 491 24.29 -1.29 8.98
N VAL A 492 25.23 -1.99 8.33
CA VAL A 492 26.67 -1.85 8.62
C VAL A 492 27.19 -0.49 8.16
N ASP A 493 26.78 -0.07 6.95
CA ASP A 493 27.04 1.23 6.35
C ASP A 493 25.78 1.75 5.64
N ALA A 494 25.67 3.06 5.42
CA ALA A 494 24.47 3.69 4.85
C ALA A 494 24.06 3.14 3.46
N ASP A 495 25.07 2.78 2.65
CA ASP A 495 24.92 2.30 1.27
C ASP A 495 24.78 0.77 1.16
N THR A 496 24.78 0.05 2.28
CA THR A 496 24.63 -1.42 2.32
C THR A 496 23.24 -1.81 2.84
N PRO A 497 22.34 -2.31 1.97
CA PRO A 497 21.02 -2.75 2.37
C PRO A 497 21.09 -4.06 3.15
N TRP A 498 20.19 -4.22 4.13
CA TRP A 498 20.16 -5.43 4.95
C TRP A 498 19.28 -6.51 4.30
N LEU A 499 19.73 -7.77 4.29
CA LEU A 499 18.87 -8.90 3.93
C LEU A 499 18.03 -9.34 5.14
N MET A 500 16.74 -9.09 5.04
CA MET A 500 15.73 -9.42 6.05
C MET A 500 15.00 -10.70 5.67
N ASP A 501 14.73 -11.51 6.68
CA ASP A 501 14.07 -12.80 6.55
C ASP A 501 13.09 -13.04 7.72
N PRO A 502 12.02 -12.22 7.82
CA PRO A 502 11.06 -12.36 8.91
C PRO A 502 10.26 -13.66 8.80
N MET A 503 10.17 -14.27 7.61
CA MET A 503 9.46 -15.54 7.41
C MET A 503 10.23 -16.70 8.05
N ARG A 504 11.55 -16.82 7.84
CA ARG A 504 12.39 -17.86 8.50
C ARG A 504 12.31 -17.84 10.02
N HIS A 505 12.09 -16.66 10.60
CA HIS A 505 12.14 -16.43 12.04
C HIS A 505 10.75 -16.24 12.68
N ALA A 506 9.67 -16.39 11.92
CA ALA A 506 8.30 -16.09 12.34
C ALA A 506 8.13 -14.68 12.95
N GLU A 507 8.95 -13.71 12.49
CA GLU A 507 8.95 -12.32 12.94
C GLU A 507 7.86 -11.49 12.23
N LEU A 508 6.62 -12.00 12.20
CA LEU A 508 5.46 -11.33 11.61
C LEU A 508 4.27 -11.29 12.61
N PRO A 509 3.40 -10.26 12.57
CA PRO A 509 2.26 -10.12 13.48
C PRO A 509 1.33 -11.34 13.45
N VAL A 510 1.03 -11.86 12.25
CA VAL A 510 0.22 -13.07 12.08
C VAL A 510 0.76 -14.29 12.83
N CYS A 511 2.09 -14.45 12.96
CA CYS A 511 2.68 -15.57 13.70
C CYS A 511 2.60 -15.42 15.22
N VAL A 512 2.38 -14.18 15.71
CA VAL A 512 2.13 -13.90 17.13
C VAL A 512 0.66 -14.13 17.46
N ASP A 513 -0.24 -13.67 16.58
CA ASP A 513 -1.70 -13.71 16.81
C ASP A 513 -2.31 -15.08 16.47
N PHE A 514 -1.76 -15.76 15.47
CA PHE A 514 -2.19 -17.07 14.95
C PHE A 514 -0.97 -17.96 14.65
N PRO A 515 -0.30 -18.54 15.68
CA PRO A 515 0.90 -19.36 15.47
C PRO A 515 0.69 -20.51 14.48
N ASP A 516 -0.49 -21.14 14.48
CA ASP A 516 -0.92 -22.19 13.54
C ASP A 516 -0.88 -21.73 12.06
N ALA A 517 -1.03 -20.45 11.77
CA ALA A 517 -0.88 -19.88 10.42
C ALA A 517 0.59 -19.88 9.94
N CYS A 518 1.53 -19.99 10.89
CA CYS A 518 2.97 -20.06 10.65
C CYS A 518 3.56 -21.45 11.03
N GLU A 519 2.72 -22.43 11.38
CA GLU A 519 3.19 -23.78 11.69
C GLU A 519 3.84 -24.40 10.44
N ASN A 520 4.97 -25.08 10.65
CA ASN A 520 5.78 -25.71 9.60
C ASN A 520 6.52 -24.76 8.63
N TRP A 521 6.50 -23.44 8.85
CA TRP A 521 7.28 -22.47 8.03
C TRP A 521 8.78 -22.77 7.97
N ASP A 522 9.35 -23.33 9.04
CA ASP A 522 10.74 -23.76 9.14
C ASP A 522 10.99 -25.19 8.65
N SER A 523 9.97 -26.05 8.75
CA SER A 523 10.03 -27.50 8.47
C SER A 523 9.62 -27.89 7.05
N PHE A 524 9.18 -26.93 6.22
CA PHE A 524 8.85 -27.15 4.80
C PHE A 524 10.03 -27.67 3.96
N SER A 525 10.19 -28.99 3.88
CA SER A 525 10.78 -29.64 2.71
C SER A 525 9.78 -29.67 1.55
N LEU A 526 10.30 -29.66 0.33
CA LEU A 526 9.54 -29.91 -0.91
C LEU A 526 9.17 -31.39 -1.07
#